data_AF-A0A7Y2J8A8-F1
#
_entry.id   AF-A0A7Y2J8A8-F1
#
_cell.length_a   1.000
_cell.length_b   1.000
_cell.length_c   1.000
_cell.angle_alpha   90.00
_cell.angle_beta   90.00
_cell.angle_gamma   90.00
#
_symmetry.space_group_name_H-M   'P 1'
#
loop_
_entity.id
_entity.type
_entity.pdbx_description
1 polymer ?
#
loop_
_entity_poly.entity_id
_entity_poly.type
_entity_poly.pdbx_seq_one_letter_code
_entity_poly.pdbx_strand_id
1 'polypeptide(L)' 'MVSDVDYLPEAGNILITSGYLHPKTTHSGKIVEVYKSTNEEIFEATLFFETLNGDKTVAGWGQTDILYRSQRMPLIN' A
#
# COMPACT_ATOMS: atom_id res chain seq x y z
N MET A 1 3.10 -1.97 -11.90
CA MET A 1 2.75 -2.07 -10.48
C MET A 1 3.80 -1.28 -9.72
N VAL A 2 3.39 -0.39 -8.82
CA VAL A 2 4.33 0.29 -7.93
C VAL A 2 4.20 -0.38 -6.58
N SER A 3 5.31 -0.90 -6.07
CA SER A 3 5.43 -1.50 -4.75
C SER A 3 6.71 -0.97 -4.13
N ASP A 4 6.73 -0.83 -2.82
CA ASP A 4 7.87 -0.24 -2.11
C ASP A 4 8.21 -1.07 -0.87
N VAL A 5 9.50 -1.14 -0.54
CA VAL A 5 10.01 -1.81 0.65
C VAL A 5 11.03 -0.91 1.31
N ASP A 6 10.70 -0.43 2.50
CA ASP A 6 11.51 0.50 3.28
C ASP A 6 12.03 -0.18 4.55
N TYR A 7 13.33 -0.04 4.81
CA TYR A 7 13.88 -0.33 6.15
C TYR A 7 13.63 0.85 7.06
N LEU A 8 13.07 0.60 8.26
CA LEU A 8 12.80 1.62 9.27
C LEU A 8 13.95 1.65 10.28
N PRO A 9 14.90 2.60 10.19
CA PRO A 9 16.13 2.54 10.98
C PRO A 9 15.89 2.72 12.48
N GLU A 10 14.87 3.50 12.85
CA GLU A 10 14.52 3.77 14.25
C GLU A 10 13.94 2.54 14.96
N ALA A 11 13.17 1.72 14.24
CA ALA A 11 12.51 0.53 14.79
C ALA A 11 13.25 -0.77 14.49
N GLY A 12 14.17 -0.77 13.52
CA GLY A 12 14.85 -1.96 13.03
C GLY A 12 13.97 -2.89 12.18
N ASN A 13 12.83 -2.40 11.71
CA ASN A 13 11.78 -3.17 11.03
C ASN A 13 11.78 -2.96 9.51
N ILE A 14 10.98 -3.75 8.80
CA ILE A 14 10.75 -3.58 7.36
C ILE A 14 9.29 -3.18 7.15
N LEU A 15 9.06 -2.11 6.39
CA LEU A 15 7.75 -1.68 5.94
C LEU A 15 7.57 -2.06 4.47
N ILE A 16 6.49 -2.76 4.15
CA ILE A 16 6.20 -3.31 2.83
C ILE A 16 4.89 -2.68 2.32
N THR A 17 4.94 -2.14 1.11
CA THR A 17 3.81 -1.51 0.42
C THR A 17 3.49 -2.29 -0.84
N SER A 18 2.30 -2.90 -0.91
CA SER A 18 1.96 -3.82 -2.01
C SER A 18 1.64 -3.13 -3.34
N GLY A 19 1.32 -1.84 -3.31
CA GLY A 19 0.75 -1.15 -4.45
C GLY A 19 -0.76 -1.35 -4.54
N TYR A 20 -1.21 -1.94 -5.64
CA TYR A 20 -2.60 -2.39 -5.75
C TYR A 20 -2.66 -3.91 -5.90
N LEU A 21 -3.52 -4.50 -5.09
CA LEU A 21 -3.99 -5.86 -5.17
C LEU A 21 -5.22 -5.84 -6.07
N HIS A 22 -5.22 -6.72 -7.08
CA HIS A 22 -6.29 -6.77 -8.08
C HIS A 22 -7.15 -8.04 -7.90
N PRO A 23 -7.91 -8.21 -6.82
CA PRO A 23 -8.92 -9.26 -6.76
C PRO A 23 -10.15 -8.84 -7.56
N LYS A 24 -10.88 -9.83 -8.09
CA LYS A 24 -12.02 -9.66 -9.02
C LYS A 24 -13.16 -8.74 -8.52
N THR A 25 -13.18 -8.34 -7.24
CA THR A 25 -14.31 -7.64 -6.62
C THR A 25 -13.93 -6.41 -5.79
N THR A 26 -12.67 -6.23 -5.36
CA THR A 26 -12.31 -5.17 -4.40
C THR A 26 -10.91 -4.64 -4.67
N HIS A 27 -10.81 -3.47 -5.29
CA HIS A 27 -9.53 -2.81 -5.53
C HIS A 27 -8.95 -2.32 -4.20
N SER A 28 -7.77 -2.80 -3.82
CA SER A 28 -7.18 -2.47 -2.52
C SER A 28 -5.67 -2.46 -2.53
N GLY A 29 -5.05 -1.82 -1.55
CA GLY A 29 -3.62 -1.88 -1.26
C GLY A 29 -3.39 -2.40 0.14
N LYS A 30 -2.20 -2.93 0.42
CA LYS A 30 -1.81 -3.41 1.75
C LYS A 30 -0.47 -2.79 2.16
N ILE A 31 -0.39 -2.42 3.44
CA ILE A 31 0.82 -2.00 4.12
C ILE A 31 1.07 -2.98 5.25
N VAL A 32 2.27 -3.55 5.31
CA VAL A 32 2.68 -4.50 6.35
C VAL A 32 4.00 -4.05 6.95
N GLU A 33 4.09 -3.98 8.29
CA GLU A 33 5.37 -3.86 8.99
C GLU A 33 5.72 -5.21 9.61
N VAL A 34 6.97 -5.66 9.41
CA VAL A 34 7.49 -6.90 9.98
C VAL A 34 8.77 -6.65 10.77
N TYR A 35 8.99 -7.45 11.82
CA TYR A 35 10.30 -7.56 12.43
C TYR A 35 11.30 -8.12 11.41
N LYS A 36 12.43 -7.42 11.21
CA LYS A 36 13.47 -7.87 10.28
C LYS A 36 14.10 -9.21 10.69
N SER A 37 14.16 -9.52 11.97
CA SER A 37 14.82 -10.71 12.52
C SER A 37 13.98 -11.99 12.39
N THR A 38 12.66 -11.88 12.57
CA THR A 38 11.75 -13.03 12.64
C THR A 38 10.78 -13.11 11.46
N ASN A 39 10.64 -12.02 10.69
CA ASN A 39 9.57 -11.81 9.70
C ASN A 39 8.15 -11.86 10.29
N GLU A 40 8.03 -11.75 11.62
CA GLU A 40 6.73 -11.66 12.27
C GLU A 40 6.09 -10.30 11.98
N GLU A 41 4.81 -10.33 11.62
CA GLU A 41 3.98 -9.15 11.37
C GLU A 41 3.65 -8.43 12.68
N ILE A 42 3.81 -7.11 12.69
CA ILE A 42 3.51 -6.26 13.85
C ILE A 42 2.52 -5.16 13.55
N PHE A 43 2.25 -4.90 12.27
CA PHE A 43 1.25 -3.96 11.81
C PHE A 43 0.76 -4.39 10.43
N GLU A 44 -0.55 -4.34 10.25
CA GLU A 44 -1.19 -4.49 8.95
C GLU A 44 -2.27 -3.43 8.77
N ALA A 45 -2.29 -2.81 7.59
CA ALA A 45 -3.39 -1.97 7.14
C ALA A 45 -3.79 -2.32 5.70
N THR A 46 -5.10 -2.37 5.46
CA THR A 46 -5.68 -2.52 4.12
C THR A 46 -6.34 -1.21 3.73
N LEU A 47 -5.95 -0.67 2.57
CA LEU A 47 -6.56 0.50 1.96
C LEU A 47 -7.53 0.02 0.89
N PHE A 48 -8.81 0.35 1.03
CA PHE A 48 -9.81 0.10 -0.01
C PHE A 48 -9.87 1.32 -0.93
N PHE A 49 -9.68 1.09 -2.21
CA PHE A 49 -9.67 2.15 -3.21
C PHE A 49 -11.08 2.42 -3.74
N GLU A 50 -11.34 3.65 -4.13
CA GLU A 50 -12.67 4.07 -4.62
C GLU A 50 -12.78 3.88 -6.13
N THR A 51 -11.72 4.22 -6.87
CA THR A 51 -11.73 4.27 -8.32
C THR A 51 -10.92 3.12 -8.91
N LEU A 52 -11.60 2.16 -9.53
CA LEU A 52 -10.96 1.11 -10.33
C LEU A 52 -11.07 1.38 -11.84
N ASN A 53 -12.17 2.01 -12.25
CA ASN A 53 -12.49 2.31 -13.64
C ASN A 53 -13.21 3.67 -13.70
N GLY A 54 -12.49 4.78 -13.44
CA GLY A 54 -13.05 6.13 -13.42
C GLY A 54 -13.74 6.56 -14.72
N ASP A 55 -14.06 7.84 -14.87
CA ASP A 55 -14.97 8.30 -15.92
C ASP A 55 -14.65 7.74 -17.32
N LYS A 56 -15.53 6.87 -17.82
CA LYS A 56 -15.40 6.18 -19.10
C LYS A 56 -15.93 7.01 -20.28
N THR A 57 -16.31 8.27 -20.05
CA THR A 57 -16.83 9.17 -21.09
C THR A 57 -15.84 9.41 -22.22
N VAL A 58 -14.53 9.28 -21.95
CA VAL A 58 -13.48 9.35 -22.97
C VAL A 58 -13.01 7.93 -23.32
N ALA A 59 -13.32 7.48 -24.55
CA ALA A 59 -12.92 6.16 -25.03
C ALA A 59 -11.39 5.98 -24.92
N GLY A 60 -10.96 4.99 -24.13
CA GLY A 60 -9.56 4.56 -24.04
C GLY A 60 -8.77 5.06 -22.83
N TRP A 61 -9.33 5.93 -21.98
CA TRP A 61 -8.69 6.38 -20.74
C TRP A 61 -9.53 5.97 -19.53
N GLY A 62 -8.97 5.13 -18.67
CA GLY A 62 -9.56 4.78 -17.38
C GLY A 62 -8.69 5.32 -16.25
N GLN A 63 -9.32 5.89 -15.23
CA GLN A 63 -8.62 6.26 -13.99
C GLN A 63 -8.67 5.07 -13.02
N THR A 64 -7.55 4.83 -12.33
CA THR A 64 -7.47 3.84 -11.26
C THR A 64 -6.64 4.43 -10.12
N ASP A 65 -7.13 4.26 -8.90
CA ASP A 65 -6.37 4.59 -7.71
C ASP A 65 -5.22 3.59 -7.56
N ILE A 66 -4.10 4.07 -7.04
CA ILE A 66 -2.95 3.23 -6.70
C ILE A 66 -2.41 3.67 -5.36
N LEU A 67 -1.86 2.72 -4.60
CA LEU A 67 -0.93 3.05 -3.54
C LEU A 67 0.48 3.07 -4.15
N TYR A 68 1.15 4.20 -4.06
CA TYR A 68 2.50 4.35 -4.61
C TYR A 68 3.57 3.96 -3.58
N ARG A 69 3.42 4.48 -2.36
CA ARG A 69 4.36 4.32 -1.23
C ARG A 69 3.63 4.50 0.09
N SER A 70 4.20 3.98 1.17
CA SER A 70 3.82 4.32 2.55
C SER A 70 5.03 4.76 3.35
N GLN A 71 4.80 5.50 4.44
CA GLN A 71 5.85 5.95 5.34
C GLN A 71 5.35 5.87 6.78
N ARG A 72 6.21 5.39 7.68
CA ARG A 72 5.98 5.50 9.12
C ARG A 72 6.36 6.90 9.59
N MET A 73 5.39 7.62 10.15
CA MET A 73 5.58 8.96 10.69
C MET A 73 5.60 8.92 12.23
N PRO A 74 6.53 9.63 12.89
CA PRO A 74 6.45 9.83 14.33
C PRO A 74 5.24 10.72 14.66
N LEU A 75 4.57 10.45 15.77
CA LEU A 75 3.59 11.38 16.31
C LEU A 75 4.33 12.55 16.97
N ILE A 76 4.22 13.74 16.39
CA ILE A 76 4.77 14.97 16.97
C ILE A 76 3.70 15.53 17.91
N ASN A 77 4.11 15.80 19.15
CA ASN A 77 3.28 16.41 20.20
C ASN A 77 3.55 17.91 20.30
#